data_AF-A0A2G9UHQ8-F1
#
_entry.id   AF-A0A2G9UHQ8-F1
#
_cell.length_a   1.000
_cell.length_b   1.000
_cell.length_c   1.000
_cell.angle_alpha   90.00
_cell.angle_beta   90.00
_cell.angle_gamma   90.00
#
_symmetry.space_group_name_H-M   'P 1'
#
loop_
_entity.id
_entity.type
_entity.pdbx_description
1 polymer ?
#
loop_
_entity_poly.entity_id
_entity_poly.type
_entity_poly.pdbx_seq_one_letter_code
_entity_poly.pdbx_strand_id
1 'polypeptide(L)'
;MILGPVEQNLRTLRVKKVAAESSCCLLSSGQEMSAKEYARLVPRAHRARRTPVIDRPMRPRMIAWAGPAAFYPNRFYEIDKWYKGRIDKPEQYPKLHVIDPTNHLHSLHELLERQKPKPTPIDIGFAPRLKRISVVKTDEERAVLERKARKMELLVDPETTEFSSFTVLQHYGVFEHLFGAGTFFHNVQTLEVSYGDNAVYFGNTISADLLSTMPEVKIESVKPGEYNTLFMVNLDGNPYEKEGEVAHWIVTNIPDGQSIKDGKETTYDISVKEQLHKMGLKSPIYEYQYNEALKPEQKEFPKKPQPFDLYMDMYRDPKEVEQELLEERLRRAQLDDYQAPKWRDPNYNENKKELPAWQHRRILAREGRYRALYNNALKS
;
A
#
# COMPACT_ATOMS: atom_id res chain seq x y z
N MET A 1 9.89 64.55 -25.01
CA MET A 1 8.84 65.59 -24.88
C MET A 1 7.50 64.94 -25.16
N ILE A 2 6.56 65.09 -24.21
CA ILE A 2 5.12 65.26 -24.43
C ILE A 2 4.29 64.02 -24.88
N LEU A 3 3.53 63.51 -23.88
CA LEU A 3 2.14 62.97 -23.90
C LEU A 3 1.84 61.73 -24.78
N GLY A 4 1.11 60.68 -24.38
CA GLY A 4 0.23 60.34 -23.25
C GLY A 4 -0.38 58.93 -23.55
N PRO A 5 -1.09 58.29 -22.61
CA PRO A 5 -1.37 56.84 -22.65
C PRO A 5 -2.71 56.48 -23.33
N VAL A 6 -2.78 55.27 -23.89
CA VAL A 6 -4.04 54.60 -24.27
C VAL A 6 -4.33 53.51 -23.24
N GLU A 7 -5.41 53.71 -22.48
CA GLU A 7 -5.95 52.74 -21.53
C GLU A 7 -6.57 51.54 -22.25
N GLN A 8 -6.22 50.32 -21.83
CA GLN A 8 -7.11 49.18 -21.94
C GLN A 8 -7.23 48.50 -20.57
N ASN A 9 -8.41 48.68 -19.99
CA ASN A 9 -8.94 47.95 -18.85
C ASN A 9 -8.99 46.46 -19.15
N LEU A 10 -8.55 45.60 -18.23
CA LEU A 10 -9.24 44.36 -17.84
C LEU A 10 -8.61 43.74 -16.57
N ARG A 11 -9.26 44.07 -15.45
CA ARG A 11 -9.42 43.35 -14.17
C ARG A 11 -8.56 42.10 -13.92
N THR A 12 -7.45 42.30 -13.21
CA THR A 12 -6.78 41.26 -12.42
C THR A 12 -7.40 41.15 -11.02
N LEU A 13 -7.87 39.95 -10.65
CA LEU A 13 -8.24 39.56 -9.28
C LEU A 13 -7.01 39.66 -8.36
N ARG A 14 -6.94 40.72 -7.55
CA ARG A 14 -5.96 40.81 -6.45
C ARG A 14 -6.44 39.97 -5.28
N VAL A 15 -5.83 38.80 -5.11
CA VAL A 15 -5.80 38.09 -3.82
C VAL A 15 -5.00 38.96 -2.85
N LYS A 16 -5.70 39.63 -1.92
CA LYS A 16 -5.04 40.35 -0.82
C LYS A 16 -4.41 39.33 0.11
N LYS A 17 -3.09 39.21 0.03
CA LYS A 17 -2.24 38.62 1.07
C LYS A 17 -2.30 39.58 2.27
N VAL A 18 -3.15 39.27 3.25
CA VAL A 18 -3.15 39.99 4.53
C VAL A 18 -2.00 39.40 5.35
N ALA A 19 -0.93 40.17 5.48
CA ALA A 19 0.12 39.92 6.46
C ALA A 19 -0.52 40.01 7.85
N ALA A 20 -0.61 38.88 8.55
CA ALA A 20 -0.87 38.89 9.98
C ALA A 20 0.45 39.27 10.66
N GLU A 21 0.59 40.56 10.98
CA GLU A 21 1.54 41.01 11.99
C GLU A 21 1.12 40.40 13.32
N SER A 22 1.78 39.32 13.70
CA SER A 22 1.71 38.74 15.02
C SER A 22 2.42 39.68 15.99
N SER A 23 1.64 40.57 16.61
CA SER A 23 2.06 41.29 17.82
C SER A 23 2.20 40.29 18.96
N CYS A 24 3.44 39.86 19.17
CA CYS A 24 3.86 39.03 20.29
C CYS A 24 3.74 39.87 21.58
N CYS A 25 2.65 39.67 22.33
CA CYS A 25 2.59 40.12 23.71
C CYS A 25 3.45 39.16 24.56
N LEU A 26 4.68 39.59 24.82
CA LEU A 26 5.53 39.02 25.87
C LEU A 26 4.82 39.19 27.22
N LEU A 27 4.33 38.10 27.79
CA LEU A 27 4.04 38.01 29.22
C LEU A 27 5.07 37.07 29.86
N SER A 28 5.85 37.65 30.76
CA SER A 28 6.81 36.96 31.62
C SER A 28 6.12 35.98 32.57
N SER A 29 6.79 34.84 32.76
CA SER A 29 6.71 33.93 33.92
C SER A 29 5.34 33.38 34.36
N GLY A 30 5.10 32.10 34.06
CA GLY A 30 4.66 31.13 35.07
C GLY A 30 3.23 31.18 35.63
N GLN A 31 2.25 31.72 34.89
CA GLN A 31 0.83 31.57 35.26
C GLN A 31 0.03 30.95 34.09
N GLU A 32 -0.51 29.76 34.30
CA GLU A 32 -1.49 29.16 33.39
C GLU A 32 -2.79 29.97 33.42
N MET A 33 -3.14 30.60 32.30
CA MET A 33 -4.42 31.30 32.18
C MET A 33 -5.57 30.30 32.11
N SER A 34 -6.63 30.56 32.88
CA SER A 34 -7.87 29.79 32.80
C SER A 34 -8.50 29.92 31.41
N ALA A 35 -9.08 28.83 30.88
CA ALA A 35 -9.85 28.87 29.63
C ALA A 35 -10.93 29.97 29.60
N LYS A 36 -11.42 30.38 30.78
CA LYS A 36 -12.39 31.47 30.96
C LYS A 36 -11.78 32.86 30.73
N GLU A 37 -10.50 33.04 31.04
CA GLU A 37 -9.75 34.30 30.82
C GLU A 37 -9.30 34.43 29.37
N TYR A 38 -8.80 33.34 28.77
CA TYR A 38 -8.48 33.29 27.35
C TYR A 38 -9.70 33.66 26.48
N ALA A 39 -10.88 33.16 26.82
CA ALA A 39 -12.12 33.46 26.10
C ALA A 39 -12.58 34.93 26.18
N ARG A 40 -12.01 35.75 27.08
CA ARG A 40 -12.28 37.20 27.18
C ARG A 40 -11.36 38.05 26.32
N LEU A 41 -10.16 37.54 26.00
CA LEU A 41 -9.16 38.24 25.17
C LEU A 41 -9.47 38.14 23.67
N VAL A 42 -10.33 37.19 23.26
CA VAL A 42 -10.80 37.07 21.88
C VAL A 42 -11.87 38.15 21.60
N PRO A 43 -11.67 39.03 20.60
CA PRO A 43 -12.66 40.04 20.23
C PRO A 43 -14.02 39.41 19.92
N ARG A 44 -15.10 39.97 20.49
CA ARG A 44 -16.49 39.48 20.35
C ARG A 44 -16.99 39.42 18.90
N ALA A 45 -16.26 39.98 17.94
CA ALA A 45 -16.62 40.04 16.52
C ALA A 45 -16.76 38.66 15.85
N HIS A 46 -16.07 37.62 16.36
CA HIS A 46 -16.05 36.29 15.74
C HIS A 46 -16.84 35.23 16.52
N ARG A 47 -17.61 35.62 17.56
CA ARG A 47 -18.56 34.69 18.18
C ARG A 47 -19.81 34.61 17.32
N ALA A 48 -20.14 33.40 16.86
CA ALA A 48 -21.42 33.14 16.21
C ALA A 48 -22.56 33.61 17.15
N ARG A 49 -23.42 34.52 16.67
CA ARG A 49 -24.54 35.08 17.45
C ARG A 49 -25.56 34.01 17.90
N ARG A 50 -25.49 32.80 17.33
CA ARG A 50 -26.36 31.66 17.63
C ARG A 50 -25.51 30.39 17.57
N THR A 51 -25.74 29.44 18.49
CA THR A 51 -25.19 28.09 18.34
C THR A 51 -25.85 27.42 17.14
N PRO A 52 -25.12 26.66 16.31
CA PRO A 52 -25.73 25.94 15.20
C PRO A 52 -26.77 24.96 15.75
N VAL A 53 -28.01 25.10 15.28
CA VAL A 53 -29.10 24.17 15.61
C VAL A 53 -28.98 23.00 14.64
N ILE A 54 -28.67 21.83 15.17
CA ILE A 54 -28.79 20.56 14.43
C ILE A 54 -30.28 20.22 14.43
N ASP A 55 -30.90 20.15 13.25
CA ASP A 55 -32.28 19.68 13.11
C ASP A 55 -32.39 18.25 13.65
N ARG A 56 -33.07 18.10 14.79
CA ARG A 56 -33.46 16.81 15.33
C ARG A 56 -34.87 16.48 14.81
N PRO A 57 -35.13 15.27 14.30
CA PRO A 57 -36.47 14.88 13.91
C PRO A 57 -37.44 14.98 15.10
N MET A 58 -38.67 15.41 14.79
CA MET A 58 -39.78 15.70 15.72
C MET A 58 -39.91 14.65 16.84
N ARG A 59 -39.65 15.08 18.09
CA ARG A 59 -40.10 14.34 19.27
C ARG A 59 -41.61 14.56 19.43
N PRO A 60 -42.43 13.54 19.71
CA PRO A 60 -43.86 13.73 19.96
C PRO A 60 -44.06 14.73 21.10
N ARG A 61 -44.95 15.70 20.91
CA ARG A 61 -45.36 16.68 21.93
C ARG A 61 -46.22 15.99 23.00
N MET A 62 -45.59 15.19 23.84
CA MET A 62 -46.14 14.87 25.16
C MET A 62 -45.42 15.76 26.14
N ILE A 63 -46.05 16.88 26.51
CA ILE A 63 -45.65 17.67 27.67
C ILE A 63 -46.03 16.78 28.86
N ALA A 64 -45.12 15.90 29.27
CA ALA A 64 -45.18 15.35 30.61
C ALA A 64 -45.02 16.54 31.55
N TRP A 65 -46.14 17.05 32.05
CA TRP A 65 -46.14 18.01 33.14
C TRP A 65 -45.62 17.28 34.37
N ALA A 66 -44.29 17.20 34.48
CA ALA A 66 -43.66 16.91 35.74
C ALA A 66 -43.95 18.14 36.60
N GLY A 67 -44.83 17.97 37.59
CA GLY A 67 -45.32 19.06 38.45
C GLY A 67 -44.20 19.87 39.12
N PRO A 68 -44.54 20.82 40.00
CA PRO A 68 -43.58 21.79 40.59
C PRO A 68 -42.32 21.17 41.22
N ALA A 69 -42.37 19.87 41.55
CA ALA A 69 -41.24 19.10 42.05
C ALA A 69 -40.09 18.82 41.06
N ALA A 70 -40.27 19.07 39.76
CA ALA A 70 -39.24 18.83 38.75
C ALA A 70 -38.15 19.93 38.69
N PHE A 71 -38.37 21.08 39.35
CA PHE A 71 -37.50 22.25 39.26
C PHE A 71 -36.86 22.66 40.60
N TYR A 72 -36.74 21.73 41.57
CA TYR A 72 -35.97 22.02 42.78
C TYR A 72 -34.45 21.95 42.50
N PRO A 73 -33.66 23.00 42.84
CA PRO A 73 -32.23 23.11 42.51
C PRO A 73 -31.30 22.01 43.04
N ASN A 74 -31.78 21.11 43.89
CA ASN A 74 -30.94 20.14 44.60
C ASN A 74 -31.31 18.66 44.38
N ARG A 75 -32.22 18.32 43.45
CA ARG A 75 -32.63 16.93 43.24
C ARG A 75 -31.51 16.02 42.69
N PHE A 76 -30.52 16.60 42.01
CA PHE A 76 -29.34 15.89 41.53
C PHE A 76 -28.28 15.64 42.64
N TYR A 77 -28.52 16.14 43.86
CA TYR A 77 -27.59 16.04 45.00
C TYR A 77 -28.17 15.27 46.20
N GLU A 78 -29.37 14.70 46.09
CA GLU A 78 -29.72 13.54 46.93
C GLU A 78 -28.93 12.34 46.39
N ILE A 79 -27.67 12.33 46.81
CA ILE A 79 -26.64 11.36 46.44
C ILE A 79 -27.11 9.99 46.93
N ASP A 80 -27.55 9.15 46.00
CA ASP A 80 -27.70 7.71 46.21
C ASP A 80 -26.40 7.16 46.81
N LYS A 81 -26.41 6.92 48.12
CA LYS A 81 -25.32 6.24 48.85
C LYS A 81 -25.03 4.86 48.24
N TRP A 82 -26.04 4.26 47.60
CA TRP A 82 -25.93 3.00 46.85
C TRP A 82 -25.03 3.13 45.61
N TYR A 83 -25.08 4.24 44.87
CA TYR A 83 -24.45 4.34 43.55
C TYR A 83 -22.98 4.77 43.61
N LYS A 84 -22.54 5.42 44.70
CA LYS A 84 -21.12 5.76 44.92
C LYS A 84 -20.32 4.71 45.71
N GLY A 85 -20.98 3.82 46.47
CA GLY A 85 -20.31 2.80 47.27
C GLY A 85 -19.65 1.65 46.50
N ARG A 86 -19.81 1.60 45.17
CA ARG A 86 -19.17 0.60 44.29
C ARG A 86 -18.18 1.19 43.28
N ILE A 87 -17.88 2.48 43.39
CA ILE A 87 -16.77 3.08 42.67
C ILE A 87 -15.71 3.35 43.73
N ASP A 88 -15.06 2.28 44.19
CA ASP A 88 -13.78 2.43 44.86
C ASP A 88 -12.88 3.14 43.85
N LYS A 89 -12.52 4.39 44.15
CA LYS A 89 -11.48 5.08 43.38
C LYS A 89 -10.26 4.18 43.48
N PRO A 90 -9.69 3.71 42.35
CA PRO A 90 -8.49 2.89 42.43
C PRO A 90 -7.42 3.68 43.18
N GLU A 91 -6.85 3.10 44.24
CA GLU A 91 -5.87 3.76 45.12
C GLU A 91 -4.65 4.25 44.33
N GLN A 92 -4.33 3.57 43.22
CA GLN A 92 -3.42 4.06 42.20
C GLN A 92 -4.20 4.45 40.95
N TYR A 93 -4.20 5.75 40.66
CA TYR A 93 -4.51 6.20 39.31
C TYR A 93 -3.56 5.50 38.34
N PRO A 94 -4.05 4.99 37.19
CA PRO A 94 -3.16 4.47 36.16
C PRO A 94 -2.17 5.58 35.83
N LYS A 95 -0.87 5.23 35.78
CA LYS A 95 0.19 6.17 35.46
C LYS A 95 -0.14 6.82 34.12
N LEU A 96 -0.57 8.08 34.15
CA LEU A 96 -0.88 8.83 32.94
C LEU A 96 0.46 9.14 32.28
N HIS A 97 0.76 8.40 31.21
CA HIS A 97 1.88 8.73 30.35
C HIS A 97 1.50 10.01 29.60
N VAL A 98 2.19 11.11 29.90
CA VAL A 98 2.12 12.31 29.09
C VAL A 98 2.83 11.97 27.78
N ILE A 99 2.04 11.74 26.75
CA ILE A 99 2.51 11.51 25.39
C ILE A 99 2.91 12.89 24.86
N ASP A 100 4.20 13.16 24.72
CA ASP A 100 4.68 14.37 24.05
C ASP A 100 4.21 14.33 22.58
N PRO A 101 3.30 15.22 22.15
CA PRO A 101 2.74 15.14 20.80
C PRO A 101 3.84 15.22 19.74
N THR A 102 4.90 15.99 20.00
CA THR A 102 6.09 16.12 19.15
C THR A 102 6.80 14.79 18.85
N ASN A 103 6.79 13.82 19.76
CA ASN A 103 7.45 12.51 19.57
C ASN A 103 6.58 11.52 18.77
N HIS A 104 5.28 11.81 18.59
CA HIS A 104 4.31 10.94 17.92
C HIS A 104 3.71 11.55 16.65
N LEU A 105 4.20 12.73 16.23
CA LEU A 105 3.79 13.41 14.99
C LEU A 105 4.62 12.99 13.76
N HIS A 106 5.51 12.00 13.90
CA HIS A 106 6.27 11.49 12.77
C HIS A 106 5.32 10.87 11.74
N SER A 107 5.41 11.37 10.51
CA SER A 107 4.68 10.76 9.40
C SER A 107 5.21 9.34 9.15
N LEU A 108 4.37 8.46 8.58
CA LEU A 108 4.82 7.13 8.16
C LEU A 108 6.05 7.21 7.25
N HIS A 109 6.10 8.23 6.38
CA HIS A 109 7.23 8.49 5.50
C HIS A 109 8.52 8.71 6.29
N GLU A 110 8.49 9.58 7.29
CA GLU A 110 9.66 9.87 8.13
C GLU A 110 10.13 8.63 8.90
N LEU A 111 9.20 7.80 9.38
CA LEU A 111 9.54 6.54 10.06
C LEU A 111 10.22 5.54 9.12
N LEU A 112 9.73 5.42 7.89
CA LEU A 112 10.34 4.55 6.87
C LEU A 112 11.73 5.06 6.45
N GLU A 113 11.90 6.37 6.29
CA GLU A 113 13.20 6.98 5.97
C GLU A 113 14.23 6.83 7.11
N ARG A 114 13.78 6.87 8.37
CA ARG A 114 14.66 6.59 9.52
C ARG A 114 15.12 5.13 9.55
N GLN A 115 14.26 4.19 9.16
CA GLN A 115 14.62 2.77 9.09
C GLN A 115 15.58 2.47 7.93
N LYS A 116 15.41 3.16 6.81
CA LYS A 116 16.23 2.98 5.60
C LYS A 116 16.70 4.35 5.08
N PRO A 117 17.85 4.86 5.57
CA PRO A 117 18.38 6.12 5.08
C PRO A 117 18.71 5.98 3.59
N LYS A 118 18.23 6.93 2.79
CA LYS A 118 18.48 6.93 1.35
C LYS A 118 19.97 7.22 1.11
N PRO A 119 20.70 6.34 0.39
CA PRO A 119 22.08 6.61 0.01
C PRO A 119 22.15 7.83 -0.92
N THR A 120 23.31 8.48 -0.96
CA THR A 120 23.56 9.56 -1.91
C THR A 120 23.50 9.02 -3.34
N PRO A 121 22.71 9.63 -4.24
CA PRO A 121 22.58 9.18 -5.60
C PRO A 121 23.89 9.44 -6.39
N ILE A 122 24.44 8.39 -7.01
CA ILE A 122 25.67 8.43 -7.81
C ILE A 122 25.33 8.00 -9.24
N ASP A 123 25.55 8.90 -10.21
CA ASP A 123 25.37 8.59 -11.63
C ASP A 123 26.67 8.01 -12.21
N ILE A 124 26.62 6.76 -12.67
CA ILE A 124 27.75 6.05 -13.31
C ILE A 124 27.65 6.06 -14.84
N GLY A 125 26.63 6.71 -15.39
CA GLY A 125 26.27 6.68 -16.80
C GLY A 125 27.10 7.56 -17.72
N PHE A 126 26.85 7.39 -19.01
CA PHE A 126 27.29 8.34 -20.02
C PHE A 126 26.49 9.64 -19.95
N ALA A 127 27.09 10.74 -20.42
CA ALA A 127 26.41 12.02 -20.52
C ALA A 127 25.12 11.91 -21.36
N PRO A 128 24.01 12.51 -20.90
CA PRO A 128 22.73 12.40 -21.60
C PRO A 128 22.82 13.01 -23.00
N ARG A 129 22.24 12.32 -23.98
CA ARG A 129 22.11 12.88 -25.33
C ARG A 129 21.08 14.01 -25.32
N LEU A 130 21.40 15.09 -26.03
CA LEU A 130 20.41 16.10 -26.37
C LEU A 130 19.34 15.45 -27.25
N LYS A 131 18.18 15.12 -26.66
CA LYS A 131 17.03 14.66 -27.44
C LYS A 131 16.75 15.74 -28.49
N ARG A 132 16.75 15.36 -29.77
CA ARG A 132 16.31 16.26 -30.83
C ARG A 132 14.87 16.63 -30.49
N ILE A 133 14.64 17.89 -30.13
CA ILE A 133 13.30 18.41 -29.94
C ILE A 133 12.56 18.09 -31.24
N SER A 134 11.44 17.37 -31.12
CA SER A 134 10.59 17.00 -32.25
C SER A 134 10.44 18.19 -33.19
N VAL A 135 10.64 17.96 -34.49
CA VAL A 135 10.56 18.98 -35.55
C VAL A 135 9.45 19.97 -35.23
N VAL A 136 9.77 21.27 -35.22
CA VAL A 136 8.82 22.34 -34.92
C VAL A 136 7.67 22.23 -35.93
N LYS A 137 6.54 21.69 -35.49
CA LYS A 137 5.34 21.54 -36.33
C LYS A 137 4.88 22.91 -36.81
N THR A 138 4.50 22.98 -38.08
CA THR A 138 3.98 24.22 -38.70
C THR A 138 2.69 24.65 -38.00
N ASP A 139 2.34 25.94 -38.08
CA ASP A 139 1.12 26.46 -37.44
C ASP A 139 -0.16 25.83 -38.01
N GLU A 140 -0.14 25.43 -39.29
CA GLU A 140 -1.24 24.71 -39.94
C GLU A 140 -1.42 23.30 -39.37
N GLU A 141 -0.33 22.54 -39.22
CA GLU A 141 -0.34 21.22 -38.60
C GLU A 141 -0.82 21.29 -37.14
N ARG A 142 -0.42 22.32 -36.40
CA ARG A 142 -0.90 22.56 -35.03
C ARG A 142 -2.40 22.81 -35.00
N ALA A 143 -2.93 23.63 -35.91
CA ALA A 143 -4.37 23.88 -36.00
C ALA A 143 -5.16 22.61 -36.36
N VAL A 144 -4.61 21.73 -37.19
CA VAL A 144 -5.22 20.42 -37.52
C VAL A 144 -5.20 19.50 -36.31
N LEU A 145 -4.08 19.40 -35.60
CA LEU A 145 -3.95 18.59 -34.38
C LEU A 145 -4.89 19.09 -33.29
N GLU A 146 -5.05 20.41 -33.15
CA GLU A 146 -5.96 21.03 -32.19
C GLU A 146 -7.42 20.71 -32.50
N ARG A 147 -7.82 20.76 -33.77
CA ARG A 147 -9.17 20.33 -34.20
C ARG A 147 -9.42 18.85 -33.90
N LYS A 148 -8.45 17.96 -34.16
CA LYS A 148 -8.54 16.52 -33.83
C LYS A 148 -8.60 16.28 -32.32
N ALA A 149 -7.82 17.03 -31.53
CA ALA A 149 -7.82 16.94 -30.08
C ALA A 149 -9.17 17.38 -29.48
N ARG A 150 -9.78 18.46 -29.98
CA ARG A 150 -11.12 18.92 -29.54
C ARG A 150 -12.21 17.87 -29.81
N LYS A 151 -12.05 17.07 -30.86
CA LYS A 151 -12.98 15.98 -31.22
C LYS A 151 -12.61 14.64 -30.57
N MET A 152 -11.51 14.58 -29.81
CA MET A 152 -10.93 13.34 -29.27
C MET A 152 -10.60 12.27 -30.33
N GLU A 153 -10.19 12.71 -31.52
CA GLU A 153 -9.77 11.85 -32.64
C GLU A 153 -8.23 11.75 -32.77
N LEU A 154 -7.49 12.43 -31.88
CA LEU A 154 -6.04 12.43 -31.91
C LEU A 154 -5.49 11.13 -31.33
N LEU A 155 -4.85 10.32 -32.18
CA LEU A 155 -4.15 9.10 -31.80
C LEU A 155 -2.64 9.33 -31.78
N VAL A 156 -1.96 8.68 -30.84
CA VAL A 156 -0.50 8.64 -30.75
C VAL A 156 -0.06 7.28 -31.27
N ASP A 157 0.91 7.28 -32.19
CA ASP A 157 1.41 6.04 -32.76
C ASP A 157 2.25 5.30 -31.71
N PRO A 158 1.83 4.10 -31.28
CA PRO A 158 2.52 3.37 -30.21
C PRO A 158 3.93 2.96 -30.63
N GLU A 159 4.15 2.67 -31.91
CA GLU A 159 5.46 2.25 -32.45
C GLU A 159 6.53 3.35 -32.40
N THR A 160 6.11 4.62 -32.45
CA THR A 160 7.05 5.77 -32.42
C THR A 160 7.39 6.24 -31.02
N THR A 161 6.67 5.74 -30.01
CA THR A 161 6.79 6.23 -28.64
C THR A 161 7.86 5.44 -27.91
N GLU A 162 8.90 6.11 -27.42
CA GLU A 162 9.92 5.48 -26.56
C GLU A 162 9.29 5.13 -25.20
N PHE A 163 9.13 3.84 -24.90
CA PHE A 163 8.65 3.37 -23.60
C PHE A 163 9.75 3.24 -22.53
N SER A 164 11.01 3.57 -22.86
CA SER A 164 12.12 3.44 -21.91
C SER A 164 11.88 4.35 -20.70
N SER A 165 11.61 3.72 -19.56
CA SER A 165 11.22 4.41 -18.33
C SER A 165 12.20 4.08 -17.23
N PHE A 166 13.07 5.03 -16.91
CA PHE A 166 14.04 4.92 -15.82
C PHE A 166 13.38 4.59 -14.47
N THR A 167 12.15 5.10 -14.26
CA THR A 167 11.33 4.82 -13.08
C THR A 167 11.01 3.34 -12.90
N VAL A 168 10.84 2.59 -13.99
CA VAL A 168 10.55 1.15 -13.96
C VAL A 168 11.78 0.39 -13.47
N LEU A 169 12.98 0.75 -13.95
CA LEU A 169 14.24 0.16 -13.48
C LEU A 169 14.49 0.43 -12.00
N GLN A 170 14.20 1.64 -11.52
CA GLN A 170 14.26 1.98 -10.11
C GLN A 170 13.26 1.18 -9.26
N HIS A 171 12.04 0.99 -9.76
CA HIS A 171 11.02 0.20 -9.07
C HIS A 171 11.44 -1.27 -8.90
N TYR A 172 12.08 -1.87 -9.91
CA TYR A 172 12.58 -3.23 -9.84
C TYR A 172 13.90 -3.37 -9.06
N GLY A 173 14.51 -2.27 -8.60
CA GLY A 173 15.76 -2.33 -7.83
C GLY A 173 16.97 -2.81 -8.64
N VAL A 174 16.91 -2.80 -9.98
CA VAL A 174 17.94 -3.40 -10.86
C VAL A 174 19.33 -2.78 -10.61
N PHE A 175 19.41 -1.46 -10.45
CA PHE A 175 20.68 -0.79 -10.22
C PHE A 175 21.24 -1.08 -8.82
N GLU A 176 20.38 -1.16 -7.80
CA GLU A 176 20.79 -1.44 -6.42
C GLU A 176 21.39 -2.84 -6.30
N HIS A 177 20.80 -3.82 -6.99
CA HIS A 177 21.29 -5.19 -6.99
C HIS A 177 22.62 -5.33 -7.75
N LEU A 178 22.73 -4.75 -8.96
CA LEU A 178 23.92 -4.88 -9.82
C LEU A 178 25.14 -4.06 -9.36
N PHE A 179 24.91 -2.83 -8.91
CA PHE A 179 25.98 -1.84 -8.70
C PHE A 179 26.04 -1.32 -7.26
N GLY A 180 25.10 -1.73 -6.41
CA GLY A 180 25.00 -1.32 -5.02
C GLY A 180 24.15 -0.09 -4.77
N ALA A 181 23.91 0.19 -3.50
CA ALA A 181 22.95 1.18 -3.05
C ALA A 181 23.26 2.61 -3.52
N GLY A 182 22.27 3.27 -4.13
CA GLY A 182 22.36 4.67 -4.56
C GLY A 182 23.00 4.90 -5.92
N THR A 183 23.43 3.85 -6.61
CA THR A 183 23.96 3.97 -7.98
C THR A 183 22.84 3.95 -9.02
N PHE A 184 22.99 4.71 -10.10
CA PHE A 184 22.06 4.70 -11.22
C PHE A 184 22.73 5.21 -12.50
N PHE A 185 22.09 5.02 -13.65
CA PHE A 185 22.45 5.70 -14.89
C PHE A 185 21.26 5.87 -15.81
N HIS A 186 21.34 6.85 -16.71
CA HIS A 186 20.35 7.04 -17.78
C HIS A 186 20.73 6.22 -19.00
N ASN A 187 19.76 5.50 -19.58
CA ASN A 187 20.02 4.76 -20.80
C ASN A 187 20.22 5.74 -21.97
N VAL A 188 21.42 5.70 -22.57
CA VAL A 188 21.82 6.57 -23.67
C VAL A 188 21.74 5.86 -25.02
N GLN A 189 21.82 4.52 -25.05
CA GLN A 189 21.87 3.72 -26.27
C GLN A 189 20.68 2.75 -26.29
N THR A 190 19.90 2.76 -27.37
CA THR A 190 18.76 1.85 -27.44
C THR A 190 19.22 0.43 -27.76
N LEU A 191 18.63 -0.52 -27.04
CA LEU A 191 18.87 -1.95 -27.17
C LEU A 191 17.52 -2.60 -27.44
N GLU A 192 17.38 -3.24 -28.60
CA GLU A 192 16.19 -4.00 -28.97
C GLU A 192 16.53 -5.48 -28.94
N VAL A 193 15.78 -6.24 -28.14
CA VAL A 193 15.95 -7.69 -28.01
C VAL A 193 14.62 -8.35 -28.33
N SER A 194 14.65 -9.39 -29.17
CA SER A 194 13.46 -10.17 -29.53
C SER A 194 13.74 -11.67 -29.59
N TYR A 195 12.79 -12.46 -29.10
CA TYR A 195 12.76 -13.92 -29.20
C TYR A 195 11.65 -14.32 -30.18
N GLY A 196 12.01 -14.51 -31.45
CA GLY A 196 11.03 -14.68 -32.52
C GLY A 196 10.09 -13.48 -32.61
N ASP A 197 8.79 -13.71 -32.46
CA ASP A 197 7.77 -12.65 -32.50
C ASP A 197 7.64 -11.86 -31.18
N ASN A 198 8.33 -12.27 -30.11
CA ASN A 198 8.18 -11.65 -28.78
C ASN A 198 9.34 -10.69 -28.49
N ALA A 199 9.05 -9.39 -28.46
CA ALA A 199 9.99 -8.37 -28.03
C ALA A 199 10.17 -8.35 -26.50
N VAL A 200 11.39 -8.08 -26.06
CA VAL A 200 11.73 -7.89 -24.65
C VAL A 200 11.61 -6.41 -24.31
N TYR A 201 10.84 -6.11 -23.27
CA TYR A 201 10.63 -4.75 -22.76
C TYR A 201 10.94 -4.70 -21.26
N PHE A 202 10.97 -3.51 -20.69
CA PHE A 202 11.22 -3.36 -19.25
C PHE A 202 10.05 -3.92 -18.42
N GLY A 203 10.26 -5.10 -17.84
CA GLY A 203 9.32 -5.73 -16.91
C GLY A 203 8.19 -6.54 -17.56
N ASN A 204 8.28 -6.85 -18.86
CA ASN A 204 7.34 -7.81 -19.46
C ASN A 204 7.67 -9.25 -19.01
N THR A 205 6.63 -10.09 -18.93
CA THR A 205 6.81 -11.52 -18.61
C THR A 205 6.89 -12.33 -19.89
N ILE A 206 7.93 -13.17 -20.03
CA ILE A 206 8.13 -14.06 -21.18
C ILE A 206 8.19 -15.49 -20.66
N SER A 207 7.57 -16.44 -21.38
CA SER A 207 7.63 -17.86 -21.00
C SER A 207 9.04 -18.41 -21.19
N ALA A 208 9.51 -19.21 -20.23
CA ALA A 208 10.84 -19.82 -20.27
C ALA A 208 11.03 -20.72 -21.50
N ASP A 209 9.96 -21.35 -22.01
CA ASP A 209 10.04 -22.24 -23.18
C ASP A 209 10.56 -21.50 -24.42
N LEU A 210 10.17 -20.23 -24.58
CA LEU A 210 10.56 -19.38 -25.71
C LEU A 210 12.00 -18.87 -25.60
N LEU A 211 12.57 -18.88 -24.39
CA LEU A 211 13.94 -18.43 -24.12
C LEU A 211 14.98 -19.54 -24.39
N SER A 212 14.54 -20.69 -24.91
CA SER A 212 15.41 -21.81 -25.29
C SER A 212 16.25 -21.53 -26.54
N THR A 213 15.87 -20.52 -27.34
CA THR A 213 16.57 -20.12 -28.56
C THR A 213 17.32 -18.82 -28.35
N MET A 214 18.39 -18.62 -29.12
CA MET A 214 19.15 -17.36 -29.07
C MET A 214 18.29 -16.17 -29.52
N PRO A 215 18.32 -15.03 -28.80
CA PRO A 215 17.58 -13.85 -29.21
C PRO A 215 18.24 -13.13 -30.37
N GLU A 216 17.42 -12.39 -31.12
CA GLU A 216 17.89 -11.35 -32.03
C GLU A 216 18.09 -10.06 -31.23
N VAL A 217 19.28 -9.46 -31.33
CA VAL A 217 19.60 -8.20 -30.66
C VAL A 217 20.05 -7.19 -31.70
N LYS A 218 19.44 -6.00 -31.65
CA LYS A 218 19.84 -4.83 -32.42
C LYS A 218 20.30 -3.76 -31.44
N ILE A 219 21.52 -3.28 -31.67
CA ILE A 219 22.14 -2.24 -30.86
C ILE A 219 22.21 -0.98 -31.72
N GLU A 220 21.72 0.14 -31.18
CA GLU A 220 21.83 1.43 -31.85
C GLU A 220 23.31 1.84 -32.02
N SER A 221 23.69 2.23 -33.24
CA SER A 221 25.02 2.79 -33.48
C SER A 221 25.11 4.21 -32.94
N VAL A 222 26.07 4.44 -32.06
CA VAL A 222 26.25 5.72 -31.36
C VAL A 222 27.43 6.48 -31.93
N LYS A 223 28.56 5.78 -32.05
CA LYS A 223 29.84 6.33 -32.42
C LYS A 223 30.59 5.26 -33.22
N PRO A 224 30.83 5.50 -34.51
CA PRO A 224 31.52 4.53 -35.35
C PRO A 224 32.94 4.31 -34.83
N GLY A 225 33.33 3.05 -34.68
CA GLY A 225 34.67 2.64 -34.23
C GLY A 225 34.81 2.36 -32.73
N GLU A 226 33.75 2.52 -31.94
CA GLU A 226 33.70 2.03 -30.55
C GLU A 226 33.22 0.56 -30.50
N TYR A 227 33.38 -0.08 -29.34
CA TYR A 227 32.97 -1.46 -29.10
C TYR A 227 31.97 -1.53 -27.95
N ASN A 228 30.97 -2.39 -28.10
CA ASN A 228 29.95 -2.68 -27.12
C ASN A 228 30.19 -4.06 -26.50
N THR A 229 29.71 -4.25 -25.26
CA THR A 229 29.70 -5.54 -24.58
C THR A 229 28.29 -5.80 -24.07
N LEU A 230 27.76 -6.99 -24.36
CA LEU A 230 26.43 -7.42 -23.96
C LEU A 230 26.54 -8.44 -22.83
N PHE A 231 25.81 -8.18 -21.75
CA PHE A 231 25.64 -9.11 -20.62
C PHE A 231 24.16 -9.45 -20.47
N MET A 232 23.87 -10.74 -20.32
CA MET A 232 22.58 -11.25 -19.89
C MET A 232 22.77 -11.93 -18.54
N VAL A 233 22.18 -11.35 -17.49
CA VAL A 233 22.36 -11.77 -16.10
C VAL A 233 21.01 -12.07 -15.48
N ASN A 234 20.96 -13.08 -14.63
CA ASN A 234 19.84 -13.42 -13.78
C ASN A 234 20.19 -13.06 -12.34
N LEU A 235 19.50 -12.05 -11.82
CA LEU A 235 19.72 -11.46 -10.49
C LEU A 235 19.24 -12.37 -9.36
N ASP A 236 18.13 -13.07 -9.57
CA ASP A 236 17.43 -13.82 -8.51
C ASP A 236 17.62 -15.35 -8.63
N GLY A 237 18.23 -15.81 -9.73
CA GLY A 237 18.25 -17.23 -10.11
C GLY A 237 19.30 -18.09 -9.41
N ASN A 238 20.08 -17.55 -8.46
CA ASN A 238 21.13 -18.30 -7.79
C ASN A 238 20.58 -19.12 -6.62
N PRO A 239 20.62 -20.47 -6.68
CA PRO A 239 20.11 -21.31 -5.61
C PRO A 239 21.12 -21.53 -4.46
N TYR A 240 22.40 -21.15 -4.65
CA TYR A 240 23.49 -21.48 -3.73
C TYR A 240 23.97 -20.29 -2.91
N GLU A 241 24.12 -19.12 -3.53
CA GLU A 241 24.60 -17.91 -2.88
C GLU A 241 23.51 -16.85 -2.83
N LYS A 242 23.41 -16.14 -1.70
CA LYS A 242 22.40 -15.08 -1.50
C LYS A 242 22.68 -13.82 -2.31
N GLU A 243 23.95 -13.53 -2.54
CA GLU A 243 24.42 -12.31 -3.23
C GLU A 243 25.08 -12.62 -4.58
N GLY A 244 25.10 -13.88 -4.99
CA GLY A 244 25.72 -14.28 -6.25
C GLY A 244 24.74 -14.17 -7.41
N GLU A 245 25.18 -13.62 -8.53
CA GLU A 245 24.39 -13.47 -9.76
C GLU A 245 24.80 -14.53 -10.79
N VAL A 246 23.87 -14.93 -11.67
CA VAL A 246 24.16 -15.93 -12.71
C VAL A 246 24.20 -15.27 -14.09
N ALA A 247 25.35 -15.27 -14.75
CA ALA A 247 25.47 -14.80 -16.13
C ALA A 247 25.04 -15.90 -17.11
N HIS A 248 24.00 -15.63 -17.91
CA HIS A 248 23.49 -16.54 -18.94
C HIS A 248 24.19 -16.38 -20.29
N TRP A 249 24.55 -15.14 -20.65
CA TRP A 249 25.18 -14.84 -21.93
C TRP A 249 26.11 -13.65 -21.83
N ILE A 250 27.33 -13.80 -22.36
CA ILE A 250 28.32 -12.72 -22.40
C ILE A 250 28.93 -12.65 -23.80
N VAL A 251 28.75 -11.50 -24.46
CA VAL A 251 29.34 -11.20 -25.75
C VAL A 251 30.17 -9.93 -25.64
N THR A 252 31.45 -10.05 -25.97
CA THR A 252 32.43 -8.97 -25.83
C THR A 252 32.88 -8.45 -27.19
N ASN A 253 33.42 -7.23 -27.22
CA ASN A 253 34.02 -6.61 -28.40
C ASN A 253 33.09 -6.56 -29.62
N ILE A 254 31.81 -6.24 -29.44
CA ILE A 254 30.86 -6.06 -30.55
C ILE A 254 31.16 -4.72 -31.22
N PRO A 255 31.62 -4.66 -32.47
CA PRO A 255 31.86 -3.39 -33.15
C PRO A 255 30.56 -2.58 -33.32
N ASP A 256 30.63 -1.26 -33.13
CA ASP A 256 29.47 -0.37 -33.23
C ASP A 256 28.81 -0.44 -34.62
N GLY A 257 27.48 -0.59 -34.65
CA GLY A 257 26.69 -0.69 -35.88
C GLY A 257 26.74 -2.04 -36.61
N GLN A 258 27.42 -3.05 -36.06
CA GLN A 258 27.47 -4.40 -36.63
C GLN A 258 26.59 -5.39 -35.85
N SER A 259 26.51 -6.64 -36.35
CA SER A 259 25.71 -7.69 -35.72
C SER A 259 26.46 -8.32 -34.54
N ILE A 260 25.72 -8.90 -33.59
CA ILE A 260 26.29 -9.59 -32.40
C ILE A 260 27.32 -10.65 -32.80
N LYS A 261 27.11 -11.30 -33.95
CA LYS A 261 27.95 -12.39 -34.48
C LYS A 261 29.41 -11.97 -34.71
N ASP A 262 29.66 -10.68 -34.90
CA ASP A 262 31.00 -10.14 -35.10
C ASP A 262 31.74 -9.93 -33.75
N GLY A 263 31.01 -10.05 -32.64
CA GLY A 263 31.57 -10.06 -31.28
C GLY A 263 32.15 -11.41 -30.88
N LYS A 264 32.94 -11.40 -29.82
CA LYS A 264 33.52 -12.61 -29.21
C LYS A 264 32.61 -13.11 -28.09
N GLU A 265 31.94 -14.22 -28.37
CA GLU A 265 31.11 -14.96 -27.41
C GLU A 265 32.00 -15.77 -26.45
N THR A 266 31.68 -15.78 -25.16
CA THR A 266 32.47 -16.51 -24.14
C THR A 266 31.68 -17.60 -23.44
N THR A 267 30.42 -17.35 -23.10
CA THR A 267 29.52 -18.35 -22.50
C THR A 267 28.09 -18.10 -22.96
N TYR A 268 27.42 -19.16 -23.39
CA TYR A 268 25.97 -19.20 -23.59
C TYR A 268 25.47 -20.48 -22.95
N ASP A 269 24.63 -20.38 -21.91
CA ASP A 269 24.00 -21.55 -21.31
C ASP A 269 22.50 -21.32 -21.10
N ILE A 270 21.74 -22.13 -21.84
CA ILE A 270 20.29 -22.03 -21.96
C ILE A 270 19.60 -23.04 -21.05
N SER A 271 20.32 -24.01 -20.50
CA SER A 271 19.68 -25.21 -19.98
C SER A 271 20.05 -25.47 -18.54
N VAL A 272 19.89 -24.50 -17.64
CA VAL A 272 20.12 -24.73 -16.20
C VAL A 272 19.38 -26.00 -15.73
N LYS A 273 18.14 -26.24 -16.20
CA LYS A 273 17.40 -27.48 -15.87
C LYS A 273 18.01 -28.75 -16.47
N GLU A 274 18.36 -28.75 -17.77
CA GLU A 274 18.92 -29.94 -18.40
C GLU A 274 20.36 -30.21 -17.94
N GLN A 275 21.16 -29.16 -17.72
CA GLN A 275 22.49 -29.24 -17.14
C GLN A 275 22.43 -29.75 -15.70
N LEU A 276 21.55 -29.22 -14.85
CA LEU A 276 21.35 -29.73 -13.49
C LEU A 276 20.95 -31.21 -13.52
N HIS A 277 20.02 -31.59 -14.41
CA HIS A 277 19.61 -32.99 -14.55
C HIS A 277 20.74 -33.88 -15.12
N LYS A 278 21.53 -33.39 -16.08
CA LYS A 278 22.73 -34.06 -16.62
C LYS A 278 23.81 -34.25 -15.54
N MET A 279 23.94 -33.28 -14.62
CA MET A 279 24.84 -33.34 -13.46
C MET A 279 24.27 -34.23 -12.32
N GLY A 280 23.09 -34.81 -12.50
CA GLY A 280 22.44 -35.66 -11.50
C GLY A 280 21.81 -34.90 -10.32
N LEU A 281 21.72 -33.57 -10.40
CA LEU A 281 21.12 -32.71 -9.40
C LEU A 281 19.60 -32.66 -9.61
N LYS A 282 18.83 -32.93 -8.55
CA LYS A 282 17.37 -32.74 -8.55
C LYS A 282 17.07 -31.24 -8.53
N SER A 283 16.10 -30.80 -9.33
CA SER A 283 15.64 -29.41 -9.31
C SER A 283 15.11 -29.05 -7.91
N PRO A 284 15.57 -27.95 -7.29
CA PRO A 284 15.06 -27.53 -6.00
C PRO A 284 13.60 -27.10 -6.15
N ILE A 285 12.76 -27.54 -5.21
CA ILE A 285 11.37 -27.11 -5.10
C ILE A 285 11.31 -26.19 -3.89
N TYR A 286 10.97 -24.93 -4.11
CA TYR A 286 10.81 -23.96 -3.04
C TYR A 286 9.33 -23.82 -2.70
N GLU A 287 9.02 -23.79 -1.41
CA GLU A 287 7.70 -23.47 -0.89
C GLU A 287 7.83 -22.25 0.03
N TYR A 288 6.94 -21.27 -0.16
CA TYR A 288 6.93 -20.10 0.71
C TYR A 288 6.30 -20.46 2.06
N GLN A 289 7.13 -20.49 3.11
CA GLN A 289 6.65 -20.69 4.47
C GLN A 289 6.26 -19.35 5.10
N TYR A 290 4.97 -19.15 5.36
CA TYR A 290 4.49 -17.98 6.09
C TYR A 290 4.98 -18.00 7.55
N ASN A 291 5.23 -16.82 8.11
CA ASN A 291 5.51 -16.68 9.54
C ASN A 291 4.34 -17.25 10.35
N GLU A 292 4.67 -17.98 11.42
CA GLU A 292 3.67 -18.51 12.32
C GLU A 292 2.85 -17.37 12.94
N ALA A 293 1.54 -17.58 13.06
CA ALA A 293 0.67 -16.61 13.70
C ALA A 293 1.10 -16.40 15.16
N LEU A 294 1.25 -15.14 15.59
CA LEU A 294 1.58 -14.82 16.97
C LEU A 294 0.46 -15.30 17.91
N LYS A 295 0.78 -16.25 18.79
CA LYS A 295 -0.15 -16.79 19.79
C LYS A 295 0.19 -16.21 21.17
N PRO A 296 -0.80 -15.74 21.95
CA PRO A 296 -0.57 -15.44 23.36
C PRO A 296 -0.22 -16.73 24.12
N GLU A 297 0.43 -16.62 25.28
CA GLU A 297 0.64 -17.78 26.16
C GLU A 297 -0.69 -18.41 26.59
N GLN A 298 -0.74 -19.74 26.58
CA GLN A 298 -1.90 -20.49 27.02
C GLN A 298 -2.12 -20.27 28.52
N LYS A 299 -3.30 -19.77 28.87
CA LYS A 299 -3.79 -19.61 30.24
C LYS A 299 -4.81 -20.69 30.55
N GLU A 300 -4.76 -21.24 31.76
CA GLU A 300 -5.78 -22.19 32.24
C GLU A 300 -7.16 -21.53 32.28
N PHE A 301 -7.23 -20.29 32.76
CA PHE A 301 -8.46 -19.51 32.86
C PHE A 301 -8.33 -18.16 32.15
N PRO A 302 -8.78 -18.04 30.88
CA PRO A 302 -8.80 -16.77 30.16
C PRO A 302 -9.67 -15.73 30.88
N LYS A 303 -9.08 -14.58 31.25
CA LYS A 303 -9.82 -13.47 31.92
C LYS A 303 -10.96 -12.91 31.08
N LYS A 304 -10.84 -12.98 29.75
CA LYS A 304 -11.91 -12.62 28.82
C LYS A 304 -12.56 -13.91 28.33
N PRO A 305 -13.90 -14.01 28.33
CA PRO A 305 -14.59 -15.17 27.78
C PRO A 305 -14.28 -15.29 26.29
N GLN A 306 -13.41 -16.24 25.95
CA GLN A 306 -13.16 -16.65 24.57
C GLN A 306 -13.98 -17.90 24.25
N PRO A 307 -14.38 -18.12 22.99
CA PRO A 307 -14.97 -19.39 22.58
C PRO A 307 -14.00 -20.53 22.90
N PHE A 308 -14.46 -21.51 23.66
CA PHE A 308 -13.63 -22.62 24.15
C PHE A 308 -12.94 -23.36 23.00
N ASP A 309 -13.69 -23.68 21.94
CA ASP A 309 -13.17 -24.41 20.77
C ASP A 309 -12.03 -23.63 20.11
N LEU A 310 -12.28 -22.37 19.72
CA LEU A 310 -11.28 -21.52 19.06
C LEU A 310 -10.04 -21.29 19.91
N TYR A 311 -10.24 -21.21 21.23
CA TYR A 311 -9.16 -21.07 22.17
C TYR A 311 -8.28 -22.32 22.19
N MET A 312 -8.88 -23.51 22.29
CA MET A 312 -8.14 -24.78 22.25
C MET A 312 -7.53 -25.03 20.87
N ASP A 313 -8.24 -24.74 19.77
CA ASP A 313 -7.77 -24.82 18.38
C ASP A 313 -6.62 -23.89 18.04
N MET A 314 -6.41 -22.85 18.86
CA MET A 314 -5.27 -21.97 18.70
C MET A 314 -3.98 -22.66 19.13
N TYR A 315 -4.05 -23.55 20.13
CA TYR A 315 -2.90 -24.25 20.70
C TYR A 315 -2.75 -25.70 20.23
N ARG A 316 -3.81 -26.28 19.67
CA ARG A 316 -3.73 -27.57 18.97
C ARG A 316 -2.87 -27.48 17.71
N ASP A 317 -2.33 -28.61 17.30
CA ASP A 317 -1.62 -28.73 16.04
C ASP A 317 -2.57 -28.48 14.86
N PRO A 318 -2.21 -27.61 13.90
CA PRO A 318 -3.11 -27.21 12.83
C PRO A 318 -3.51 -28.40 11.94
N LYS A 319 -2.62 -29.37 11.77
CA LYS A 319 -2.86 -30.58 10.97
C LYS A 319 -3.98 -31.44 11.53
N GLU A 320 -4.03 -31.61 12.85
CA GLU A 320 -5.08 -32.40 13.51
C GLU A 320 -6.44 -31.72 13.36
N VAL A 321 -6.49 -30.40 13.60
CA VAL A 321 -7.72 -29.61 13.44
C VAL A 321 -8.23 -29.65 11.99
N GLU A 322 -7.33 -29.57 11.01
CA GLU A 322 -7.67 -29.69 9.59
C GLU A 322 -8.16 -31.09 9.22
N GLN A 323 -7.56 -32.13 9.78
CA GLN A 323 -7.99 -33.51 9.59
C GLN A 323 -9.40 -33.75 10.17
N GLU A 324 -9.65 -33.37 11.42
CA GLU A 324 -10.98 -33.47 12.05
C GLU A 324 -12.03 -32.73 11.21
N LEU A 325 -11.68 -31.52 10.74
CA LEU A 325 -12.55 -30.72 9.89
C LEU A 325 -12.81 -31.40 8.53
N LEU A 326 -11.80 -32.01 7.92
CA LEU A 326 -11.94 -32.73 6.65
C LEU A 326 -12.83 -33.98 6.80
N GLU A 327 -12.62 -34.79 7.84
CA GLU A 327 -13.43 -35.97 8.15
C GLU A 327 -14.91 -35.57 8.35
N GLU A 328 -15.15 -34.51 9.11
CA GLU A 328 -16.47 -33.94 9.32
C GLU A 328 -17.09 -33.35 8.05
N ARG A 329 -16.29 -32.84 7.11
CA ARG A 329 -16.78 -32.43 5.78
C ARG A 329 -17.17 -33.62 4.92
N LEU A 330 -16.33 -34.66 4.87
CA LEU A 330 -16.59 -35.88 4.09
C LEU A 330 -17.84 -36.59 4.60
N ARG A 331 -17.99 -36.71 5.92
CA ARG A 331 -19.19 -37.29 6.55
C ARG A 331 -20.46 -36.53 6.16
N ARG A 332 -20.42 -35.19 6.15
CA ARG A 332 -21.56 -34.36 5.71
C ARG A 332 -21.81 -34.44 4.20
N ALA A 333 -20.76 -34.59 3.39
CA ALA A 333 -20.86 -34.70 1.94
C ALA A 333 -21.52 -36.03 1.50
N GLN A 334 -21.40 -37.10 2.28
CA GLN A 334 -22.07 -38.38 2.01
C GLN A 334 -23.59 -38.37 2.23
N LEU A 335 -24.15 -37.35 2.89
CA LEU A 335 -25.59 -37.25 3.16
C LEU A 335 -26.29 -36.60 1.96
N ASP A 336 -26.95 -37.36 1.09
CA ASP A 336 -27.57 -36.86 -0.16
C ASP A 336 -28.46 -35.62 0.03
N ASP A 337 -29.24 -35.56 1.11
CA ASP A 337 -30.20 -34.48 1.41
C ASP A 337 -29.67 -33.31 2.26
N TYR A 338 -28.35 -33.17 2.44
CA TYR A 338 -27.80 -32.08 3.27
C TYR A 338 -28.00 -30.71 2.62
N GLN A 339 -29.07 -30.02 3.01
CA GLN A 339 -29.31 -28.61 2.73
C GLN A 339 -28.63 -27.76 3.80
N ALA A 340 -27.70 -26.88 3.41
CA ALA A 340 -27.12 -25.92 4.33
C ALA A 340 -28.26 -25.11 4.97
N PRO A 341 -28.43 -25.12 6.31
CA PRO A 341 -29.60 -24.49 6.91
C PRO A 341 -29.65 -23.00 6.55
N LYS A 342 -30.81 -22.47 6.14
CA LYS A 342 -30.97 -21.03 5.85
C LYS A 342 -30.84 -20.28 7.17
N TRP A 343 -29.80 -19.47 7.33
CA TRP A 343 -29.47 -18.92 8.63
C TRP A 343 -30.29 -17.67 8.97
N ARG A 344 -31.24 -17.84 9.88
CA ARG A 344 -31.68 -16.82 10.82
C ARG A 344 -31.76 -17.54 12.15
N ASP A 345 -31.16 -17.01 13.19
CA ASP A 345 -31.33 -17.58 14.53
C ASP A 345 -32.83 -17.47 14.89
N PRO A 346 -33.61 -18.58 14.86
CA PRO A 346 -35.06 -18.51 15.05
C PRO A 346 -35.40 -18.03 16.47
N ASN A 347 -34.50 -18.31 17.42
CA ASN A 347 -34.66 -18.04 18.84
C ASN A 347 -33.56 -17.07 19.34
N TYR A 348 -33.15 -16.10 18.51
CA TYR A 348 -32.09 -15.13 18.83
C TYR A 348 -32.23 -14.51 20.23
N ASN A 349 -33.45 -14.13 20.61
CA ASN A 349 -33.70 -13.49 21.90
C ASN A 349 -33.62 -14.44 23.09
N GLU A 350 -33.86 -15.74 22.90
CA GLU A 350 -33.78 -16.77 23.93
C GLU A 350 -32.34 -17.28 24.03
N ASN A 351 -31.72 -17.60 22.89
CA ASN A 351 -30.32 -18.01 22.78
C ASN A 351 -29.37 -16.94 23.32
N LYS A 352 -29.65 -15.65 23.12
CA LYS A 352 -28.88 -14.55 23.72
C LYS A 352 -28.98 -14.47 25.25
N LYS A 353 -30.06 -15.00 25.84
CA LYS A 353 -30.30 -15.00 27.30
C LYS A 353 -29.76 -16.26 27.96
N GLU A 354 -29.93 -17.41 27.31
CA GLU A 354 -29.58 -18.73 27.88
C GLU A 354 -28.16 -19.16 27.55
N LEU A 355 -27.71 -18.93 26.31
CA LEU A 355 -26.40 -19.37 25.89
C LEU A 355 -25.33 -18.36 26.34
N PRO A 356 -24.16 -18.85 26.81
CA PRO A 356 -22.97 -18.05 26.90
C PRO A 356 -22.71 -17.33 25.56
N ALA A 357 -22.23 -16.09 25.66
CA ALA A 357 -22.06 -15.21 24.50
C ALA A 357 -21.24 -15.83 23.34
N TRP A 358 -20.39 -16.82 23.63
CA TRP A 358 -19.60 -17.53 22.62
C TRP A 358 -20.39 -18.63 21.88
N GLN A 359 -21.29 -19.36 22.54
CA GLN A 359 -22.14 -20.37 21.90
C GLN A 359 -23.15 -19.72 20.96
N HIS A 360 -23.78 -18.64 21.42
CA HIS A 360 -24.65 -17.80 20.58
C HIS A 360 -23.88 -17.18 19.39
N ARG A 361 -22.62 -16.78 19.58
CA ARG A 361 -21.76 -16.28 18.50
C ARG A 361 -21.40 -17.37 17.49
N ARG A 362 -21.13 -18.61 17.91
CA ARG A 362 -20.82 -19.73 17.02
C ARG A 362 -22.01 -20.10 16.13
N ILE A 363 -23.20 -20.08 16.72
CA ILE A 363 -24.50 -20.14 16.04
C ILE A 363 -24.51 -19.05 14.95
N LEU A 364 -24.31 -17.78 15.32
CA LEU A 364 -24.41 -16.65 14.38
C LEU A 364 -23.32 -16.54 13.30
N ALA A 365 -22.08 -16.89 13.62
CA ALA A 365 -20.92 -16.38 12.88
C ALA A 365 -20.72 -17.02 11.51
N ARG A 366 -20.90 -18.35 11.34
CA ARG A 366 -20.62 -19.07 10.06
C ARG A 366 -19.30 -18.68 9.35
N GLU A 367 -18.34 -18.11 10.08
CA GLU A 367 -17.14 -17.46 9.57
C GLU A 367 -15.90 -18.08 10.22
N GLY A 368 -14.74 -17.93 9.57
CA GLY A 368 -13.47 -18.49 10.02
C GLY A 368 -13.20 -19.92 9.54
N ARG A 369 -12.30 -20.64 10.23
CA ARG A 369 -11.81 -21.98 9.84
C ARG A 369 -12.94 -23.00 9.62
N TYR A 370 -14.01 -22.93 10.42
CA TYR A 370 -15.16 -23.83 10.35
C TYR A 370 -16.20 -23.49 9.27
N ARG A 371 -16.01 -22.40 8.51
CA ARG A 371 -16.88 -22.05 7.37
C ARG A 371 -16.93 -23.17 6.33
N ALA A 372 -15.82 -23.89 6.17
CA ALA A 372 -15.71 -25.00 5.23
C ALA A 372 -16.70 -26.15 5.51
N LEU A 373 -17.22 -26.30 6.74
CA LEU A 373 -18.26 -27.29 7.06
C LEU A 373 -19.62 -26.96 6.41
N TYR A 374 -19.89 -25.68 6.17
CA TYR A 374 -21.19 -25.18 5.72
C TYR A 374 -21.19 -24.77 4.24
N ASN A 375 -20.02 -24.54 3.66
CA ASN A 375 -19.82 -24.25 2.25
C ASN A 375 -19.02 -25.39 1.60
N ASN A 376 -19.70 -26.50 1.31
CA ASN A 376 -19.09 -27.69 0.72
C ASN A 376 -19.13 -27.64 -0.81
N ALA A 377 -18.09 -27.10 -1.44
CA ALA A 377 -17.89 -27.18 -2.89
C ALA A 377 -17.56 -28.60 -3.41
N LEU A 378 -17.36 -29.58 -2.53
CA LEU A 378 -17.10 -30.98 -2.91
C LEU A 378 -18.35 -31.71 -3.41
N LYS A 379 -19.54 -31.11 -3.25
CA LYS A 379 -20.84 -31.68 -3.59
C LYS A 379 -21.44 -31.10 -4.88
N SER A 380 -20.80 -30.11 -5.50
CA SER A 380 -21.27 -29.45 -6.72
C SER A 380 -20.85 -30.18 -7.98
#